data_AF-A0A1H7Z0W8-F1
#
_entry.id   AF-A0A1H7Z0W8-F1
#
_cell.length_a   1.000
_cell.length_b   1.000
_cell.length_c   1.000
_cell.angle_alpha   90.00
_cell.angle_beta   90.00
_cell.angle_gamma   90.00
#
_symmetry.space_group_name_H-M   'P 1'
#
loop_
_entity.id
_entity.type
_entity.pdbx_description
1 polymer ?
#
loop_
_entity_poly.entity_id
_entity_poly.type
_entity_poly.pdbx_seq_one_letter_code
_entity_poly.pdbx_strand_id
1 'polypeptide(L)'
;MKEFISTYPALAWSIVSVMLALVVVATLWQQLKWWWFNTWVNFPLIGRIAALSRDANEDVSYPGWFSGERTLCQEYKNFVHVQDEHDFNEKVTYLTKAGDNGRRNTPGWIWLLTVSMVFVEALGFSYVLAGYTIPGASENLQQTGAYGIAFLISVILVAFTHFAGHELYKSGRIKNARREWVEDKRRFKLSTGTIPLARPQNSDDDMPAYTQLCNRVGAHPTYLVSIATLIIVLLIAGAATYVRSQVLEKELVARVTQVNKQIDSGNQAAADSLDMSNTSVRLPAADAAADHDADKKVAADEADIDRHGGWATFIVLAFVFVFLQLLGVIFGYRWGFAGENSAEAYRDIGGGRYSSYTAVREGYRRIADTAQARLAVLQQKIMAKNSDVGTSGQHLSKTFRDYIQETRIAEQAERQNERQHAAVVRQQAAAAATAAPVTPAAPVPAPAEATATAAAEPTVDSIMAQLDALGDDKPAKLALLDTLSADLNAQVVAALKQQKEEKARRARNAELEDLL
;
A
#
# COMPACT_ATOMS: atom_id res chain seq x y z
N MET A 1 -20.50 26.32 11.30
CA MET A 1 -21.12 25.00 11.63
C MET A 1 -22.58 25.11 12.10
N LYS A 2 -22.93 25.95 13.08
CA LYS A 2 -24.35 26.14 13.50
C LYS A 2 -25.26 26.60 12.36
N GLU A 3 -24.84 27.59 11.56
CA GLU A 3 -25.61 28.06 10.40
C GLU A 3 -25.75 27.01 9.29
N PHE A 4 -24.72 26.19 9.04
CA PHE A 4 -24.81 25.13 8.03
C PHE A 4 -25.79 24.01 8.45
N ILE A 5 -25.77 23.62 9.73
CA ILE A 5 -26.67 22.60 10.30
C ILE A 5 -28.11 23.13 10.40
N SER A 6 -28.31 24.42 10.69
CA SER A 6 -29.65 25.01 10.71
C SER A 6 -30.24 25.23 9.33
N THR A 7 -29.41 25.54 8.33
CA THR A 7 -29.86 25.84 6.96
C THR A 7 -30.06 24.58 6.11
N TYR A 8 -29.26 23.52 6.33
CA TYR A 8 -29.38 22.26 5.59
C TYR A 8 -29.38 21.02 6.50
N PRO A 9 -30.32 20.90 7.45
CA PRO A 9 -30.37 19.77 8.39
C PRO A 9 -30.53 18.43 7.67
N ALA A 10 -31.31 18.37 6.60
CA ALA A 10 -31.50 17.17 5.79
C ALA A 10 -30.22 16.72 5.09
N LEU A 11 -29.35 17.66 4.68
CA LEU A 11 -28.08 17.36 4.01
C LEU A 11 -27.03 16.87 5.02
N ALA A 12 -26.99 17.46 6.21
CA ALA A 12 -26.15 16.95 7.29
C ALA A 12 -26.55 15.51 7.70
N TRP A 13 -27.85 15.25 7.89
CA TRP A 13 -28.35 13.90 8.20
C TRP A 13 -28.19 12.92 7.05
N SER A 14 -28.26 13.35 5.78
CA SER A 14 -28.01 12.47 4.64
C SER A 14 -26.54 12.07 4.56
N ILE A 15 -25.59 12.96 4.83
CA ILE A 15 -24.16 12.63 4.89
C ILE A 15 -23.89 11.61 6.00
N VAL A 16 -24.43 11.83 7.20
CA VAL A 16 -24.29 10.86 8.30
C VAL A 16 -24.91 9.51 7.95
N SER A 17 -26.10 9.50 7.35
CA SER A 17 -26.79 8.29 6.92
C SER A 17 -26.00 7.52 5.84
N VAL A 18 -25.46 8.23 4.84
CA VAL A 18 -24.60 7.64 3.80
C VAL A 18 -23.31 7.09 4.40
N MET A 19 -22.65 7.82 5.31
CA MET A 19 -21.48 7.31 6.03
C MET A 19 -21.80 6.03 6.81
N LEU A 20 -22.92 6.00 7.53
CA LEU A 20 -23.34 4.85 8.31
C LEU A 20 -23.72 3.66 7.41
N ALA A 21 -24.40 3.92 6.30
CA ALA A 21 -24.69 2.91 5.28
C ALA A 21 -23.41 2.35 4.65
N LEU A 22 -22.42 3.20 4.34
CA LEU A 22 -21.11 2.77 3.84
C LEU A 22 -20.37 1.91 4.88
N VAL A 23 -20.44 2.24 6.17
CA VAL A 23 -19.89 1.40 7.25
C VAL A 23 -20.59 0.05 7.30
N VAL A 24 -21.93 0.01 7.22
CA VAL A 24 -22.69 -1.25 7.21
C VAL A 24 -22.34 -2.09 5.98
N VAL A 25 -22.27 -1.50 4.79
CA VAL A 25 -21.88 -2.18 3.55
C VAL A 25 -20.44 -2.69 3.63
N ALA A 26 -19.50 -1.90 4.13
CA ALA A 26 -18.10 -2.30 4.27
C ALA A 26 -17.92 -3.44 5.28
N THR A 27 -18.68 -3.43 6.38
CA THR A 27 -18.63 -4.49 7.41
C THR A 27 -19.32 -5.78 6.96
N LEU A 28 -20.40 -5.67 6.19
CA LEU A 28 -21.17 -6.82 5.68
C LEU A 28 -20.83 -7.20 4.23
N TRP A 29 -19.76 -6.64 3.65
CA TRP A 29 -19.44 -6.78 2.22
C TRP A 29 -19.36 -8.24 1.76
N GLN A 30 -18.77 -9.12 2.56
CA GLN A 30 -18.66 -10.54 2.21
C GLN A 30 -20.02 -11.24 2.22
N GLN A 31 -20.92 -10.88 3.15
CA GLN A 31 -22.27 -11.42 3.20
C GLN A 31 -23.11 -10.89 2.04
N LEU A 32 -22.99 -9.59 1.73
CA LEU A 32 -23.63 -8.95 0.58
C LEU A 32 -23.15 -9.56 -0.74
N LYS A 33 -21.84 -9.77 -0.92
CA LYS A 33 -21.27 -10.41 -2.10
C LYS A 33 -21.81 -11.84 -2.28
N TRP A 34 -21.83 -12.63 -1.19
CA TRP A 34 -22.38 -13.99 -1.21
C TRP A 34 -23.87 -14.00 -1.52
N TRP A 35 -24.66 -13.15 -0.86
CA TRP A 35 -26.09 -13.01 -1.08
C TRP A 35 -26.39 -12.58 -2.52
N TRP A 36 -25.71 -11.56 -3.03
CA TRP A 36 -25.86 -11.05 -4.38
C TRP A 36 -25.51 -12.11 -5.43
N PHE A 37 -24.39 -12.83 -5.24
CA PHE A 37 -24.00 -13.93 -6.10
C PHE A 37 -25.06 -15.02 -6.16
N ASN A 38 -25.52 -15.52 -5.01
CA ASN A 38 -26.54 -16.57 -4.96
C ASN A 38 -27.89 -16.09 -5.55
N THR A 39 -28.26 -14.82 -5.37
CA THR A 39 -29.45 -14.23 -6.00
C THR A 39 -29.36 -14.24 -7.53
N TRP A 40 -28.21 -13.84 -8.09
CA TRP A 40 -27.97 -13.87 -9.54
C TRP A 40 -27.87 -15.28 -10.12
N VAL A 41 -27.29 -16.23 -9.39
CA VAL A 41 -27.21 -17.63 -9.81
C VAL A 41 -28.62 -18.25 -9.96
N ASN A 42 -29.54 -17.89 -9.05
CA ASN A 42 -30.90 -18.43 -9.01
C ASN A 42 -31.92 -17.71 -9.89
N PHE A 43 -31.54 -16.60 -10.52
CA PHE A 43 -32.50 -15.80 -11.26
C PHE A 43 -33.09 -16.63 -12.43
N PRO A 44 -34.43 -16.80 -12.53
CA PRO A 44 -35.01 -17.87 -13.34
C PRO A 44 -34.81 -17.71 -14.85
N LEU A 45 -34.73 -16.48 -15.34
CA LEU A 45 -34.69 -16.17 -16.79
C LEU A 45 -33.30 -15.76 -17.31
N ILE A 46 -32.55 -15.00 -16.51
CA ILE A 46 -31.26 -14.38 -16.87
C ILE A 46 -30.13 -14.91 -15.97
N GLY A 47 -30.44 -15.76 -14.99
CA GLY A 47 -29.47 -16.24 -14.01
C GLY A 47 -28.50 -17.25 -14.59
N ARG A 48 -27.37 -17.44 -13.90
CA ARG A 48 -26.27 -18.31 -14.33
C ARG A 48 -26.74 -19.74 -14.59
N ILE A 49 -27.61 -20.32 -13.74
CA ILE A 49 -28.13 -21.67 -13.96
C ILE A 49 -28.91 -21.76 -15.28
N ALA A 50 -29.73 -20.76 -15.62
CA ALA A 50 -30.54 -20.76 -16.83
C ALA A 50 -29.70 -20.58 -18.11
N ALA A 51 -28.60 -19.85 -18.01
CA ALA A 51 -27.63 -19.70 -19.09
C ALA A 51 -26.78 -20.97 -19.26
N LEU A 52 -26.19 -21.48 -18.17
CA LEU A 52 -25.30 -22.65 -18.17
C LEU A 52 -26.05 -23.94 -18.51
N SER A 53 -27.34 -24.06 -18.18
CA SER A 53 -28.14 -25.23 -18.59
C SER A 53 -28.38 -25.31 -20.11
N ARG A 54 -28.02 -24.27 -20.88
CA ARG A 54 -28.16 -24.29 -22.34
C ARG A 54 -27.02 -25.03 -23.01
N ASP A 55 -25.84 -25.03 -22.40
CA ASP A 55 -24.62 -25.66 -22.90
C ASP A 55 -24.45 -27.04 -22.23
N ALA A 56 -24.83 -28.09 -22.95
CA ALA A 56 -24.77 -29.48 -22.50
C ALA A 56 -23.53 -30.21 -23.05
N ASN A 57 -22.49 -29.47 -23.44
CA ASN A 57 -21.25 -30.07 -23.93
C ASN A 57 -20.35 -30.53 -22.77
N GLU A 58 -19.70 -31.68 -22.97
CA GLU A 58 -18.65 -32.16 -22.10
C GLU A 58 -17.39 -31.29 -22.25
N ASP A 59 -16.70 -31.03 -21.15
CA ASP A 59 -15.45 -30.28 -21.15
C ASP A 59 -14.33 -31.14 -21.73
N VAL A 60 -13.79 -30.72 -22.89
CA VAL A 60 -12.69 -31.40 -23.60
C VAL A 60 -11.44 -31.55 -22.71
N SER A 61 -11.23 -30.63 -21.78
CA SER A 61 -10.05 -30.65 -20.91
C SER A 61 -10.24 -31.53 -19.66
N TYR A 62 -11.48 -31.86 -19.27
CA TYR A 62 -11.80 -32.57 -18.04
C TYR A 62 -12.90 -33.62 -18.29
N PRO A 63 -12.50 -34.85 -18.67
CA PRO A 63 -13.44 -35.94 -18.93
C PRO A 63 -14.38 -36.19 -17.74
N GLY A 64 -15.67 -36.33 -18.05
CA GLY A 64 -16.73 -36.56 -17.07
C GLY A 64 -17.30 -35.31 -16.39
N TRP A 65 -16.92 -34.10 -16.83
CA TRP A 65 -17.56 -32.83 -16.42
C TRP A 65 -18.26 -32.15 -17.59
N PHE A 66 -19.47 -31.64 -17.36
CA PHE A 66 -20.07 -30.71 -18.30
C PHE A 66 -19.47 -29.30 -18.13
N SER A 67 -19.28 -28.59 -19.23
CA SER A 67 -18.77 -27.20 -19.24
C SER A 67 -19.55 -26.30 -18.27
N GLY A 68 -20.88 -26.44 -18.25
CA GLY A 68 -21.77 -25.70 -17.34
C GLY A 68 -21.58 -26.05 -15.87
N GLU A 69 -21.39 -27.32 -15.53
CA GLU A 69 -21.16 -27.77 -14.15
C GLU A 69 -19.83 -27.25 -13.61
N ARG A 70 -18.78 -27.38 -14.42
CA ARG A 70 -17.44 -26.96 -14.05
C ARG A 70 -17.38 -25.46 -13.83
N THR A 71 -17.99 -24.68 -14.73
CA THR A 71 -18.09 -23.22 -14.60
C THR A 71 -18.78 -22.83 -13.29
N LEU A 72 -19.92 -23.46 -12.98
CA LEU A 72 -20.63 -23.20 -11.73
C LEU A 72 -19.77 -23.56 -10.50
N CYS A 73 -19.13 -24.73 -10.52
CA CYS A 73 -18.27 -25.17 -9.42
C CYS A 73 -17.05 -24.24 -9.25
N GLN A 74 -16.46 -23.75 -10.34
CA GLN A 74 -15.35 -22.79 -10.29
C GLN A 74 -15.78 -21.45 -9.69
N GLU A 75 -16.96 -20.94 -10.05
CA GLU A 75 -17.49 -19.71 -9.46
C GLU A 75 -17.75 -19.86 -7.95
N TYR A 76 -18.26 -21.01 -7.49
CA TYR A 76 -18.42 -21.32 -6.07
C TYR A 76 -17.08 -21.54 -5.34
N LYS A 77 -16.07 -22.11 -6.01
CA LYS A 77 -14.71 -22.29 -5.45
C LYS A 77 -14.11 -20.96 -4.98
N ASN A 78 -14.39 -19.85 -5.67
CA ASN A 78 -13.90 -18.51 -5.31
C ASN A 78 -14.36 -18.03 -3.92
N PHE A 79 -15.39 -18.65 -3.33
CA PHE A 79 -15.85 -18.34 -1.97
C PHE A 79 -15.17 -19.21 -0.90
N VAL A 80 -14.38 -20.22 -1.29
CA VAL A 80 -13.65 -21.11 -0.38
C VAL A 80 -12.20 -20.63 -0.26
N HIS A 81 -11.87 -19.96 0.85
CA HIS A 81 -10.54 -19.33 1.06
C HIS A 81 -9.44 -20.30 1.53
N VAL A 82 -9.75 -21.25 2.41
CA VAL A 82 -8.76 -22.16 3.04
C VAL A 82 -9.18 -23.59 2.79
N GLN A 83 -8.32 -24.35 2.13
CA GLN A 83 -8.67 -25.69 1.63
C GLN A 83 -7.84 -26.81 2.27
N ASP A 84 -6.73 -26.51 2.93
CA ASP A 84 -5.84 -27.49 3.56
C ASP A 84 -5.53 -27.12 5.02
N GLU A 85 -5.52 -28.12 5.90
CA GLU A 85 -5.20 -27.96 7.33
C GLU A 85 -3.73 -27.63 7.52
N HIS A 86 -2.84 -28.26 6.74
CA HIS A 86 -1.42 -28.01 6.81
C HIS A 86 -1.09 -26.56 6.44
N ASP A 87 -1.65 -26.07 5.33
CA ASP A 87 -1.48 -24.70 4.86
C ASP A 87 -2.04 -23.66 5.85
N PHE A 88 -3.21 -23.95 6.45
CA PHE A 88 -3.76 -23.12 7.52
C PHE A 88 -2.81 -23.05 8.71
N ASN A 89 -2.30 -24.20 9.17
CA ASN A 89 -1.39 -24.28 10.31
C ASN A 89 -0.04 -23.62 10.01
N GLU A 90 0.49 -23.72 8.80
CA GLU A 90 1.70 -22.99 8.39
C GLU A 90 1.48 -21.48 8.47
N LYS A 91 0.37 -20.96 7.94
CA LYS A 91 0.05 -19.53 8.01
C LYS A 91 -0.16 -19.04 9.45
N VAL A 92 -0.82 -19.83 10.29
CA VAL A 92 -0.95 -19.52 11.73
C VAL A 92 0.41 -19.54 12.43
N THR A 93 1.28 -20.49 12.08
CA THR A 93 2.65 -20.56 12.60
C THR A 93 3.46 -19.34 12.18
N TYR A 94 3.35 -18.92 10.92
CA TYR A 94 3.98 -17.69 10.42
C TYR A 94 3.56 -16.47 11.24
N LEU A 95 2.24 -16.27 11.44
CA LEU A 95 1.71 -15.15 12.23
C LEU A 95 2.19 -15.22 13.69
N THR A 96 2.25 -16.42 14.26
CA THR A 96 2.73 -16.63 15.64
C THR A 96 4.20 -16.27 15.77
N LYS A 97 5.06 -16.76 14.87
CA LYS A 97 6.50 -16.48 14.88
C LYS A 97 6.83 -15.03 14.51
N ALA A 98 6.05 -14.39 13.65
CA ALA A 98 6.16 -12.95 13.37
C ALA A 98 5.72 -12.08 14.56
N GLY A 99 5.00 -12.64 15.54
CA GLY A 99 4.43 -11.91 16.68
C GLY A 99 3.13 -11.16 16.34
N ASP A 100 2.47 -11.56 15.26
CA ASP A 100 1.24 -10.94 14.74
C ASP A 100 -0.01 -11.77 15.03
N ASN A 101 0.12 -12.88 15.76
CA ASN A 101 -1.03 -13.69 16.17
C ASN A 101 -2.04 -12.86 17.00
N GLY A 102 -3.33 -12.98 16.68
CA GLY A 102 -4.40 -12.19 17.30
C GLY A 102 -4.52 -10.75 16.79
N ARG A 103 -3.63 -10.27 15.92
CA ARG A 103 -3.77 -8.98 15.25
C ARG A 103 -4.73 -9.08 14.07
N ARG A 104 -5.28 -7.94 13.67
CA ARG A 104 -6.22 -7.83 12.55
C ARG A 104 -5.78 -6.70 11.64
N ASN A 105 -6.05 -6.84 10.34
CA ASN A 105 -5.90 -5.72 9.42
C ASN A 105 -6.83 -4.56 9.83
N THR A 106 -6.46 -3.33 9.47
CA THR A 106 -7.27 -2.13 9.75
C THR A 106 -8.65 -2.29 9.10
N PRO A 107 -9.74 -2.33 9.89
CA PRO A 107 -11.08 -2.41 9.35
C PRO A 107 -11.39 -1.19 8.47
N GLY A 108 -12.09 -1.39 7.36
CA GLY A 108 -12.43 -0.29 6.43
C GLY A 108 -13.21 0.86 7.08
N TRP A 109 -13.99 0.59 8.12
CA TRP A 109 -14.71 1.64 8.86
C TRP A 109 -13.78 2.54 9.69
N ILE A 110 -12.63 2.04 10.15
CA ILE A 110 -11.63 2.86 10.86
C ILE A 110 -10.95 3.81 9.88
N TRP A 111 -10.69 3.35 8.65
CA TRP A 111 -10.23 4.24 7.58
C TRP A 111 -11.23 5.36 7.34
N LEU A 112 -12.52 5.02 7.20
CA LEU A 112 -13.57 6.03 7.03
C LEU A 112 -13.61 7.02 8.20
N LEU A 113 -13.63 6.52 9.45
CA LEU A 113 -13.68 7.35 10.65
C LEU A 113 -12.48 8.30 10.72
N THR A 114 -11.27 7.79 10.49
CA THR A 114 -10.03 8.57 10.60
C THR A 114 -9.97 9.63 9.51
N VAL A 115 -10.31 9.28 8.26
CA VAL A 115 -10.40 10.24 7.14
C VAL A 115 -11.43 11.31 7.43
N SER A 116 -12.62 10.95 7.91
CA SER A 116 -13.67 11.92 8.25
C SER A 116 -13.25 12.86 9.37
N MET A 117 -12.60 12.34 10.41
CA MET A 117 -12.14 13.12 11.56
C MET A 117 -11.08 14.15 11.16
N VAL A 118 -10.06 13.72 10.41
CA VAL A 118 -9.01 14.62 9.91
C VAL A 118 -9.57 15.58 8.86
N PHE A 119 -10.54 15.16 8.05
CA PHE A 119 -11.19 16.03 7.08
C PHE A 119 -11.93 17.18 7.74
N VAL A 120 -12.76 16.91 8.75
CA VAL A 120 -13.49 17.96 9.49
C VAL A 120 -12.54 18.99 10.08
N GLU A 121 -11.39 18.54 10.58
CA GLU A 121 -10.36 19.45 11.07
C GLU A 121 -9.68 20.24 9.95
N ALA A 122 -9.30 19.57 8.86
CA ALA A 122 -8.63 20.19 7.73
C ALA A 122 -9.49 21.28 7.07
N LEU A 123 -10.83 21.18 7.15
CA LEU A 123 -11.74 22.23 6.68
C LEU A 123 -11.51 23.59 7.35
N GLY A 124 -11.22 23.58 8.65
CA GLY A 124 -11.00 24.82 9.40
C GLY A 124 -9.78 25.60 8.91
N PHE A 125 -8.76 24.90 8.42
CA PHE A 125 -7.55 25.49 7.86
C PHE A 125 -7.66 25.73 6.35
N SER A 126 -8.27 24.82 5.61
CA SER A 126 -8.37 24.90 4.16
C SER A 126 -9.19 26.10 3.69
N TYR A 127 -10.19 26.52 4.48
CA TYR A 127 -10.94 27.75 4.21
C TYR A 127 -10.03 28.98 4.19
N VAL A 128 -9.14 29.05 5.18
CA VAL A 128 -8.16 30.13 5.28
C VAL A 128 -7.16 30.06 4.13
N LEU A 129 -6.67 28.86 3.81
CA LEU A 129 -5.73 28.61 2.72
C LEU A 129 -6.32 28.94 1.34
N ALA A 130 -7.60 28.66 1.11
CA ALA A 130 -8.26 28.89 -0.18
C ALA A 130 -8.25 30.38 -0.55
N GLY A 131 -8.41 31.27 0.43
CA GLY A 131 -8.31 32.72 0.22
C GLY A 131 -6.92 33.19 -0.24
N TYR A 132 -5.85 32.49 0.14
CA TYR A 132 -4.48 32.76 -0.33
C TYR A 132 -4.13 32.03 -1.63
N THR A 133 -4.67 30.83 -1.81
CA THR A 133 -4.33 29.96 -2.94
C THR A 133 -5.07 30.38 -4.21
N ILE A 134 -6.27 30.94 -4.07
CA ILE A 134 -7.11 31.42 -5.17
C ILE A 134 -7.47 32.90 -4.93
N PRO A 135 -6.49 33.81 -5.01
CA PRO A 135 -6.73 35.23 -4.78
C PRO A 135 -7.69 35.78 -5.85
N GLY A 136 -8.70 36.55 -5.43
CA GLY A 136 -9.68 37.17 -6.34
C GLY A 136 -10.81 36.25 -6.83
N ALA A 137 -10.84 34.98 -6.42
CA ALA A 137 -12.00 34.12 -6.63
C ALA A 137 -13.22 34.59 -5.82
N SER A 138 -14.42 34.30 -6.32
CA SER A 138 -15.65 34.52 -5.57
C SER A 138 -15.64 33.69 -4.27
N GLU A 139 -16.36 34.16 -3.25
CA GLU A 139 -16.44 33.47 -1.95
C GLU A 139 -16.90 32.02 -2.10
N ASN A 140 -17.89 31.76 -2.98
CA ASN A 140 -18.37 30.41 -3.27
C ASN A 140 -17.27 29.51 -3.90
N LEU A 141 -16.42 30.08 -4.76
CA LEU A 141 -15.30 29.34 -5.34
C LEU A 141 -14.19 29.09 -4.31
N GLN A 142 -13.93 30.02 -3.39
CA GLN A 142 -13.00 29.81 -2.27
C GLN A 142 -13.52 28.74 -1.31
N GLN A 143 -14.82 28.74 -0.99
CA GLN A 143 -15.45 27.68 -0.20
C GLN A 143 -15.32 26.31 -0.88
N THR A 144 -15.57 26.24 -2.18
CA THR A 144 -15.45 25.00 -2.95
C THR A 144 -13.99 24.52 -3.04
N GLY A 145 -13.05 25.44 -3.25
CA GLY A 145 -11.61 25.16 -3.24
C GLY A 145 -11.11 24.67 -1.89
N ALA A 146 -11.66 25.20 -0.79
CA ALA A 146 -11.35 24.77 0.57
C ALA A 146 -11.70 23.29 0.80
N TYR A 147 -12.83 22.79 0.28
CA TYR A 147 -13.17 21.36 0.36
C TYR A 147 -12.13 20.49 -0.36
N GLY A 148 -11.68 20.90 -1.54
CA GLY A 148 -10.66 20.18 -2.31
C GLY A 148 -9.30 20.14 -1.60
N ILE A 149 -8.85 21.28 -1.09
CA ILE A 149 -7.58 21.39 -0.34
C ILE A 149 -7.65 20.56 0.95
N ALA A 150 -8.75 20.64 1.71
CA ALA A 150 -8.93 19.83 2.92
C ALA A 150 -8.88 18.34 2.63
N PHE A 151 -9.57 17.88 1.57
CA PHE A 151 -9.58 16.47 1.20
C PHE A 151 -8.18 15.97 0.86
N LEU A 152 -7.43 16.71 0.04
CA LEU A 152 -6.06 16.36 -0.34
C LEU A 152 -5.15 16.24 0.89
N ILE A 153 -5.14 17.25 1.75
CA ILE A 153 -4.32 17.26 2.97
C ILE A 153 -4.70 16.08 3.89
N SER A 154 -5.99 15.80 4.02
CA SER A 154 -6.49 14.73 4.89
C SER A 154 -6.05 13.35 4.42
N VAL A 155 -6.19 13.06 3.13
CA VAL A 155 -5.77 11.76 2.56
C VAL A 155 -4.27 11.54 2.79
N ILE A 156 -3.46 12.57 2.54
CA ILE A 156 -2.00 12.51 2.74
C ILE A 156 -1.68 12.28 4.22
N LEU A 157 -2.21 13.12 5.12
CA LEU A 157 -1.93 13.01 6.56
C LEU A 157 -2.36 11.66 7.15
N VAL A 158 -3.54 11.18 6.79
CA VAL A 158 -4.04 9.89 7.28
C VAL A 158 -3.17 8.73 6.78
N ALA A 159 -2.72 8.76 5.53
CA ALA A 159 -1.82 7.74 5.00
C ALA A 159 -0.46 7.75 5.74
N PHE A 160 0.16 8.92 5.88
CA PHE A 160 1.46 9.06 6.55
C PHE A 160 1.41 8.70 8.04
N THR A 161 0.37 9.12 8.76
CA THR A 161 0.18 8.75 10.18
C THR A 161 -0.08 7.27 10.37
N HIS A 162 -0.89 6.65 9.50
CA HIS A 162 -1.12 5.20 9.53
C HIS A 162 0.16 4.41 9.28
N PHE A 163 0.93 4.77 8.24
CA PHE A 163 2.20 4.12 7.93
C PHE A 163 3.27 4.35 8.99
N ALA A 164 3.33 5.53 9.59
CA ALA A 164 4.20 5.79 10.74
C ALA A 164 3.86 4.86 11.92
N GLY A 165 2.58 4.68 12.24
CA GLY A 165 2.14 3.76 13.28
C GLY A 165 2.57 2.30 13.01
N HIS A 166 2.42 1.86 11.76
CA HIS A 166 2.85 0.53 11.33
C HIS A 166 4.38 0.36 11.48
N GLU A 167 5.16 1.35 11.03
CA GLU A 167 6.62 1.33 11.16
C GLU A 167 7.06 1.29 12.63
N LEU A 168 6.46 2.13 13.49
CA LEU A 168 6.75 2.13 14.93
C LEU A 168 6.49 0.77 15.58
N TYR A 169 5.41 0.09 15.20
CA TYR A 169 5.12 -1.26 15.69
C TYR A 169 6.20 -2.25 15.24
N LYS A 170 6.47 -2.31 13.94
CA LYS A 170 7.48 -3.19 13.36
C LYS A 170 8.85 -2.98 14.01
N SER A 171 9.30 -1.73 14.09
CA SER A 171 10.59 -1.36 14.68
C SER A 171 10.65 -1.61 16.19
N GLY A 172 9.54 -1.44 16.91
CA GLY A 172 9.42 -1.82 18.31
C GLY A 172 9.63 -3.32 18.55
N ARG A 173 9.07 -4.17 17.67
CA ARG A 173 9.28 -5.64 17.73
C ARG A 173 10.72 -6.02 17.46
N ILE A 174 11.36 -5.43 16.44
CA ILE A 174 12.77 -5.68 16.13
C ILE A 174 13.67 -5.23 17.30
N LYS A 175 13.37 -4.08 17.92
CA LYS A 175 14.12 -3.57 19.09
C LYS A 175 14.02 -4.52 20.28
N ASN A 176 12.83 -5.06 20.56
CA ASN A 176 12.65 -6.04 21.63
C ASN A 176 13.38 -7.36 21.33
N ALA A 177 13.27 -7.88 20.11
CA ALA A 177 14.01 -9.08 19.69
C ALA A 177 15.54 -8.88 19.78
N ARG A 178 16.04 -7.69 19.44
CA ARG A 178 17.45 -7.34 19.60
C ARG A 178 17.86 -7.25 21.07
N ARG A 179 16.99 -6.78 21.97
CA ARG A 179 17.24 -6.78 23.41
C ARG A 179 17.38 -8.20 23.93
N GLU A 180 16.43 -9.08 23.61
CA GLU A 180 16.48 -10.51 23.97
C GLU A 180 17.74 -11.21 23.41
N TRP A 181 18.13 -10.90 22.18
CA TRP A 181 19.37 -11.40 21.58
C TRP A 181 20.64 -10.96 22.32
N VAL A 182 20.67 -9.73 22.83
CA VAL A 182 21.78 -9.23 23.67
C VAL A 182 21.76 -9.89 25.04
N GLU A 183 20.59 -10.11 25.64
CA GLU A 183 20.42 -10.82 26.91
C GLU A 183 20.86 -12.29 26.82
N ASP A 184 20.60 -12.97 25.70
CA ASP A 184 21.09 -14.32 25.41
C ASP A 184 22.58 -14.35 24.99
N LYS A 185 23.34 -13.27 25.27
CA LYS A 185 24.77 -13.15 25.00
C LYS A 185 25.14 -13.42 23.53
N ARG A 186 24.19 -13.18 22.62
CA ARG A 186 24.36 -13.33 21.17
C ARG A 186 24.81 -14.73 20.74
N ARG A 187 24.37 -15.78 21.45
CA ARG A 187 24.72 -17.18 21.13
C ARG A 187 24.34 -17.57 19.71
N PHE A 188 23.18 -17.11 19.23
CA PHE A 188 22.70 -17.33 17.87
C PHE A 188 22.75 -16.04 17.04
N LYS A 189 22.71 -16.16 15.71
CA LYS A 189 22.56 -15.00 14.83
C LYS A 189 21.18 -14.36 15.01
N LEU A 190 21.10 -13.03 14.99
CA LEU A 190 19.84 -12.29 15.09
C LEU A 190 18.90 -12.60 13.91
N SER A 191 19.44 -12.85 12.72
CA SER A 191 18.68 -13.35 11.57
C SER A 191 19.55 -14.33 10.77
N THR A 192 18.90 -15.37 10.23
CA THR A 192 19.51 -16.40 9.38
C THR A 192 19.04 -16.31 7.93
N GLY A 193 18.24 -15.29 7.59
CA GLY A 193 17.67 -15.04 6.27
C GLY A 193 16.15 -14.87 6.33
N THR A 194 15.58 -14.33 5.25
CA THR A 194 14.13 -14.10 5.15
C THR A 194 13.37 -15.41 4.92
N ILE A 195 12.32 -15.64 5.70
CA ILE A 195 11.40 -16.78 5.55
C ILE A 195 10.06 -16.25 5.05
N PRO A 196 9.77 -16.33 3.75
CA PRO A 196 8.47 -15.97 3.19
C PRO A 196 7.42 -17.06 3.44
N LEU A 197 6.16 -16.79 3.09
CA LEU A 197 5.06 -17.77 3.19
C LEU A 197 5.31 -19.03 2.35
N ALA A 198 5.97 -18.88 1.19
CA ALA A 198 6.27 -19.98 0.28
C ALA A 198 7.29 -20.98 0.85
N ARG A 199 8.03 -20.61 1.91
CA ARG A 199 9.03 -21.48 2.54
C ARG A 199 8.40 -22.23 3.72
N PRO A 200 8.76 -23.51 3.95
CA PRO A 200 8.28 -24.27 5.10
C PRO A 200 8.54 -23.54 6.42
N GLN A 201 7.49 -23.41 7.24
CA GLN A 201 7.55 -22.61 8.46
C GLN A 201 8.33 -23.28 9.59
N ASN A 202 8.62 -24.57 9.47
CA ASN A 202 9.45 -25.35 10.39
C ASN A 202 10.97 -25.13 10.18
N SER A 203 11.37 -24.43 9.11
CA SER A 203 12.80 -24.30 8.74
C SER A 203 13.69 -23.57 9.75
N ASP A 204 13.09 -22.91 10.74
CA ASP A 204 13.78 -22.21 11.83
C ASP A 204 13.26 -22.59 13.22
N ASP A 205 12.61 -23.76 13.37
CA ASP A 205 12.11 -24.26 14.67
C ASP A 205 13.23 -24.41 15.71
N ASP A 206 14.43 -24.79 15.27
CA ASP A 206 15.61 -24.98 16.14
C ASP A 206 16.25 -23.66 16.60
N MET A 207 15.79 -22.52 16.06
CA MET A 207 16.33 -21.20 16.39
C MET A 207 15.54 -20.52 17.51
N PRO A 208 16.15 -19.63 18.31
CA PRO A 208 15.43 -18.86 19.32
C PRO A 208 14.32 -17.97 18.73
N ALA A 209 13.33 -17.64 19.57
CA ALA A 209 12.16 -16.84 19.17
C ALA A 209 12.54 -15.48 18.55
N TYR A 210 13.59 -14.81 19.05
CA TYR A 210 14.05 -13.53 18.49
C TYR A 210 14.57 -13.68 17.04
N THR A 211 15.22 -14.81 16.72
CA THR A 211 15.71 -15.11 15.37
C THR A 211 14.55 -15.45 14.45
N GLN A 212 13.59 -16.27 14.94
CA GLN A 212 12.39 -16.61 14.19
C GLN A 212 11.57 -15.37 13.80
N LEU A 213 11.47 -14.40 14.73
CA LEU A 213 10.80 -13.13 14.46
C LEU A 213 11.56 -12.31 13.42
N CYS A 214 12.87 -12.11 13.59
CA CYS A 214 13.67 -11.31 12.67
C CYS A 214 13.77 -11.91 11.26
N ASN A 215 13.62 -13.23 11.11
CA ASN A 215 13.53 -13.89 9.79
C ASN A 215 12.22 -13.55 9.03
N ARG A 216 11.17 -13.08 9.71
CA ARG A 216 9.87 -12.73 9.11
C ARG A 216 9.62 -11.23 9.04
N VAL A 217 10.21 -10.49 9.97
CA VAL A 217 10.01 -9.04 10.17
C VAL A 217 11.19 -8.22 9.62
N GLY A 218 12.39 -8.80 9.59
CA GLY A 218 13.65 -8.11 9.30
C GLY A 218 14.49 -7.86 10.57
N ALA A 219 15.77 -7.54 10.37
CA ALA A 219 16.75 -7.41 11.46
C ALA A 219 17.03 -5.96 11.91
N HIS A 220 16.62 -4.99 11.11
CA HIS A 220 16.94 -3.57 11.32
C HIS A 220 15.67 -2.74 11.54
N PRO A 221 15.55 -2.03 12.68
CA PRO A 221 14.46 -1.10 12.87
C PRO A 221 14.63 0.12 11.97
N THR A 222 13.54 0.57 11.35
CA THR A 222 13.48 1.80 10.54
C THR A 222 12.55 2.80 11.21
N TYR A 223 12.83 4.08 11.06
CA TYR A 223 11.99 5.16 11.59
C TYR A 223 11.80 6.27 10.57
N LEU A 224 12.03 5.97 9.28
CA LEU A 224 12.08 6.99 8.23
C LEU A 224 10.69 7.60 8.02
N VAL A 225 9.66 6.76 7.90
CA VAL A 225 8.29 7.22 7.71
C VAL A 225 7.80 7.94 8.97
N SER A 226 8.14 7.43 10.15
CA SER A 226 7.77 8.00 11.44
C SER A 226 8.35 9.40 11.64
N ILE A 227 9.64 9.58 11.32
CA ILE A 227 10.31 10.89 11.39
C ILE A 227 9.77 11.83 10.32
N ALA A 228 9.57 11.36 9.09
CA ALA A 228 8.99 12.18 8.02
C ALA A 228 7.58 12.66 8.39
N THR A 229 6.74 11.78 8.93
CA THR A 229 5.39 12.12 9.41
C THR A 229 5.45 13.14 10.53
N LEU A 230 6.35 12.99 11.52
CA LEU A 230 6.52 13.98 12.59
C LEU A 230 6.88 15.37 12.02
N ILE A 231 7.81 15.42 11.07
CA ILE A 231 8.21 16.67 10.40
C ILE A 231 7.02 17.28 9.65
N ILE A 232 6.29 16.49 8.86
CA ILE A 232 5.12 16.94 8.09
C ILE A 232 4.05 17.51 9.02
N VAL A 233 3.73 16.81 10.12
CA VAL A 233 2.74 17.25 11.09
C VAL A 233 3.15 18.57 11.75
N LEU A 234 4.41 18.71 12.17
CA LEU A 234 4.91 19.95 12.77
C LEU A 234 4.93 21.11 11.77
N LEU A 235 5.32 20.85 10.52
CA LEU A 235 5.32 21.86 9.45
C LEU A 235 3.89 22.33 9.14
N ILE A 236 2.94 21.41 9.00
CA ILE A 236 1.54 21.75 8.72
C ILE A 236 0.91 22.47 9.91
N ALA A 237 1.15 22.01 11.15
CA ALA A 237 0.65 22.67 12.35
C ALA A 237 1.19 24.11 12.48
N GLY A 238 2.50 24.30 12.23
CA GLY A 238 3.14 25.61 12.23
C GLY A 238 2.60 26.52 11.12
N ALA A 239 2.54 26.02 9.88
CA ALA A 239 2.02 26.76 8.73
C ALA A 239 0.54 27.14 8.92
N ALA A 240 -0.27 26.22 9.46
CA ALA A 240 -1.68 26.48 9.74
C ALA A 240 -1.86 27.55 10.82
N THR A 241 -1.09 27.47 11.90
CA THR A 241 -1.11 28.48 12.97
C THR A 241 -0.68 29.85 12.45
N TYR A 242 0.37 29.90 11.62
CA TYR A 242 0.86 31.13 11.01
C TYR A 242 -0.17 31.77 10.08
N VAL A 243 -0.70 31.01 9.11
CA VAL A 243 -1.70 31.51 8.16
C VAL A 243 -2.96 31.99 8.89
N ARG A 244 -3.36 31.30 9.95
CA ARG A 244 -4.49 31.69 10.78
C ARG A 244 -4.23 32.97 11.58
N SER A 245 -3.02 33.14 12.12
CA SER A 245 -2.59 34.40 12.76
C SER A 245 -2.64 35.58 11.77
N GLN A 246 -2.16 35.38 10.54
CA GLN A 246 -2.17 36.42 9.50
C GLN A 246 -3.60 36.84 9.11
N VAL A 247 -4.54 35.90 9.04
CA VAL A 247 -5.94 36.24 8.74
C VAL A 247 -6.59 36.99 9.89
N LEU A 248 -6.34 36.58 11.13
CA LEU A 248 -6.82 37.33 12.28
C LEU A 248 -6.30 38.76 12.26
N GLU A 249 -5.01 38.98 12.03
CA GLU A 249 -4.43 40.32 11.94
C GLU A 249 -5.07 41.16 10.82
N LYS A 250 -5.33 40.57 9.66
CA LYS A 250 -6.04 41.26 8.57
C LYS A 250 -7.48 41.65 8.94
N GLU A 251 -8.22 40.76 9.59
CA GLU A 251 -9.60 41.02 10.03
C GLU A 251 -9.64 42.13 11.10
N LEU A 252 -8.72 42.11 12.06
CA LEU A 252 -8.61 43.14 13.09
C LEU A 252 -8.26 44.51 12.49
N VAL A 253 -7.26 44.57 11.61
CA VAL A 253 -6.88 45.83 10.94
C VAL A 253 -8.03 46.38 10.10
N ALA A 254 -8.75 45.52 9.38
CA ALA A 254 -9.93 45.93 8.61
C ALA A 254 -11.04 46.47 9.52
N ARG A 255 -11.32 45.81 10.66
CA ARG A 255 -12.30 46.25 11.66
C ARG A 255 -11.94 47.61 12.25
N VAL A 256 -10.70 47.78 12.74
CA VAL A 256 -10.23 49.05 13.30
C VAL A 256 -10.30 50.17 12.26
N THR A 257 -9.90 49.88 11.01
CA THR A 257 -9.98 50.86 9.92
C THR A 257 -11.44 51.25 9.62
N GLN A 258 -12.37 50.29 9.65
CA GLN A 258 -13.79 50.56 9.44
C GLN A 258 -14.40 51.39 10.58
N VAL A 259 -14.10 51.04 11.84
CA VAL A 259 -14.56 51.80 13.01
C VAL A 259 -14.00 53.23 12.98
N ASN A 260 -12.71 53.39 12.68
CA ASN A 260 -12.08 54.71 12.53
C ASN A 260 -12.77 55.54 11.43
N LYS A 261 -13.06 54.95 10.26
CA LYS A 261 -13.80 55.62 9.19
C LYS A 261 -15.22 56.00 9.61
N GLN A 262 -15.88 55.18 10.42
CA GLN A 262 -17.24 55.45 10.90
C GLN A 262 -17.25 56.57 11.94
N ILE A 263 -16.26 56.62 12.83
CA ILE A 263 -16.03 57.74 13.75
C ILE A 263 -15.77 59.04 12.96
N ASP A 264 -14.89 58.98 11.96
CA ASP A 264 -14.56 60.15 11.11
C ASP A 264 -15.76 60.62 10.25
N SER A 265 -16.60 59.69 9.78
CA SER A 265 -17.75 59.96 8.89
C SER A 265 -19.01 60.39 9.64
N GLY A 266 -19.26 59.82 10.83
CA GLY A 266 -20.31 60.30 11.75
C GLY A 266 -20.11 61.77 12.13
N ASN A 267 -18.86 62.22 12.13
CA ASN A 267 -18.48 63.60 12.38
C ASN A 267 -18.80 64.54 11.20
N GLN A 268 -18.66 64.10 9.95
CA GLN A 268 -19.07 64.90 8.78
C GLN A 268 -20.59 65.09 8.74
N ALA A 269 -21.36 64.06 9.09
CA ALA A 269 -22.81 64.14 9.18
C ALA A 269 -23.29 65.04 10.34
N ALA A 270 -22.57 65.07 11.47
CA ALA A 270 -22.85 65.96 12.59
C ALA A 270 -22.40 67.43 12.35
N ALA A 271 -21.37 67.64 11.52
CA ALA A 271 -20.90 68.98 11.15
C ALA A 271 -21.74 69.65 10.05
N ASP A 272 -22.39 68.87 9.18
CA ASP A 272 -23.23 69.35 8.06
C ASP A 272 -24.75 69.34 8.37
N SER A 273 -25.15 68.76 9.52
CA SER A 273 -26.54 68.80 10.00
C SER A 273 -26.87 70.16 10.64
N LEU A 274 -27.61 70.99 9.90
CA LEU A 274 -28.25 72.22 10.38
C LEU A 274 -29.53 71.94 11.19
N ASP A 275 -29.57 70.88 12.00
CA ASP A 275 -30.70 70.61 12.90
C ASP A 275 -30.62 71.49 14.15
N MET A 276 -31.31 72.63 14.10
CA MET A 276 -31.45 73.61 15.19
C MET A 276 -32.58 73.26 16.19
N SER A 277 -33.14 72.05 16.15
CA SER A 277 -34.28 71.69 17.02
C SER A 277 -33.87 71.08 18.38
N ASN A 278 -32.59 70.76 18.59
CA ASN A 278 -32.06 70.43 19.90
C ASN A 278 -30.96 71.43 20.27
N THR A 279 -31.02 71.98 21.48
CA THR A 279 -29.97 72.83 22.06
C THR A 279 -28.68 72.01 22.14
N SER A 280 -27.92 71.99 21.06
CA SER A 280 -26.74 71.18 20.88
C SER A 280 -25.58 71.85 21.60
N VAL A 281 -25.30 71.36 22.82
CA VAL A 281 -24.02 71.59 23.49
C VAL A 281 -22.93 71.04 22.57
N ARG A 282 -22.39 71.91 21.73
CA ARG A 282 -21.27 71.60 20.85
C ARG A 282 -20.03 71.57 21.74
N LEU A 283 -19.44 70.40 21.95
CA LEU A 283 -18.19 70.31 22.71
C LEU A 283 -17.14 71.23 22.05
N PRO A 284 -16.31 71.95 22.84
CA PRO A 284 -15.15 72.67 22.32
C PRO A 284 -14.30 71.75 21.43
N ALA A 285 -13.72 72.30 20.36
CA ALA A 285 -13.00 71.50 19.36
C ALA A 285 -11.87 70.64 19.94
N ALA A 286 -11.26 71.08 21.05
CA ALA A 286 -10.25 70.32 21.78
C ALA A 286 -10.83 69.10 22.52
N ASP A 287 -12.01 69.24 23.12
CA ASP A 287 -12.68 68.16 23.86
C ASP A 287 -13.26 67.12 22.88
N ALA A 288 -13.80 67.57 21.76
CA ALA A 288 -14.23 66.67 20.68
C ALA A 288 -13.05 65.87 20.09
N ALA A 289 -11.90 66.52 19.87
CA ALA A 289 -10.69 65.83 19.41
C ALA A 289 -10.17 64.80 20.44
N ALA A 290 -10.22 65.15 21.73
CA ALA A 290 -9.84 64.24 22.81
C ALA A 290 -10.78 63.03 22.92
N ASP A 291 -12.09 63.23 22.77
CA ASP A 291 -13.07 62.14 22.74
C ASP A 291 -12.86 61.23 21.51
N HIS A 292 -12.58 61.80 20.33
CA HIS A 292 -12.27 61.00 19.14
C HIS A 292 -10.99 60.17 19.27
N ASP A 293 -9.95 60.73 19.88
CA ASP A 293 -8.71 60.01 20.14
C ASP A 293 -8.93 58.91 21.20
N ALA A 294 -9.79 59.16 22.19
CA ALA A 294 -10.20 58.16 23.17
C ALA A 294 -10.98 57.01 22.51
N ASP A 295 -11.95 57.30 21.65
CA ASP A 295 -12.74 56.28 20.92
C ASP A 295 -11.86 55.45 19.97
N LYS A 296 -10.94 56.09 19.24
CA LYS A 296 -9.95 55.40 18.38
C LYS A 296 -9.02 54.52 19.21
N LYS A 297 -8.63 54.96 20.40
CA LYS A 297 -7.82 54.18 21.33
C LYS A 297 -8.57 52.97 21.87
N VAL A 298 -9.84 53.13 22.27
CA VAL A 298 -10.69 52.01 22.72
C VAL A 298 -10.83 50.97 21.61
N ALA A 299 -11.06 51.39 20.36
CA ALA A 299 -11.14 50.47 19.22
C ALA A 299 -9.82 49.71 18.97
N ALA A 300 -8.67 50.36 19.18
CA ALA A 300 -7.36 49.72 19.07
C ALA A 300 -7.08 48.75 20.23
N ASP A 301 -7.42 49.15 21.46
CA ASP A 301 -7.24 48.33 22.66
C ASP A 301 -8.16 47.08 22.61
N GLU A 302 -9.40 47.22 22.12
CA GLU A 302 -10.32 46.09 21.93
C GLU A 302 -9.82 45.13 20.86
N ALA A 303 -9.28 45.64 19.75
CA ALA A 303 -8.63 44.80 18.75
C ALA A 303 -7.40 44.08 19.32
N ASP A 304 -6.57 44.74 20.13
CA ASP A 304 -5.41 44.08 20.73
C ASP A 304 -5.82 42.98 21.74
N ILE A 305 -6.89 43.20 22.51
CA ILE A 305 -7.47 42.17 23.39
C ILE A 305 -7.97 40.97 22.56
N ASP A 306 -8.70 41.22 21.47
CA ASP A 306 -9.18 40.19 20.56
C ASP A 306 -8.02 39.43 19.88
N ARG A 307 -6.90 40.11 19.61
CA ARG A 307 -5.67 39.49 19.09
C ARG A 307 -5.13 38.47 20.07
N HIS A 308 -4.96 38.86 21.33
CA HIS A 308 -4.46 37.97 22.37
C HIS A 308 -5.41 36.80 22.64
N GLY A 309 -6.72 37.04 22.65
CA GLY A 309 -7.74 35.98 22.75
C GLY A 309 -7.69 35.01 21.57
N GLY A 310 -7.54 35.53 20.35
CA GLY A 310 -7.42 34.74 19.12
C GLY A 310 -6.24 33.78 19.14
N TRP A 311 -5.07 34.23 19.59
CA TRP A 311 -3.87 33.39 19.74
C TRP A 311 -4.10 32.20 20.66
N ALA A 312 -4.78 32.39 21.79
CA ALA A 312 -5.10 31.29 22.70
C ALA A 312 -5.97 30.21 22.01
N THR A 313 -6.97 30.62 21.23
CA THR A 313 -7.81 29.67 20.48
C THR A 313 -7.00 28.90 19.43
N PHE A 314 -6.06 29.55 18.76
CA PHE A 314 -5.22 28.92 17.74
C PHE A 314 -4.29 27.87 18.33
N ILE A 315 -3.73 28.12 19.52
CA ILE A 315 -2.92 27.14 20.25
C ILE A 315 -3.75 25.90 20.60
N VAL A 316 -4.97 26.09 21.10
CA VAL A 316 -5.87 24.97 21.44
C VAL A 316 -6.20 24.14 20.19
N LEU A 317 -6.50 24.78 19.06
CA LEU A 317 -6.77 24.10 17.79
C LEU A 317 -5.54 23.36 17.27
N ALA A 318 -4.34 23.94 17.36
CA ALA A 318 -3.09 23.28 16.97
C ALA A 318 -2.80 22.04 17.85
N PHE A 319 -3.11 22.11 19.15
CA PHE A 319 -3.00 20.96 20.05
C PHE A 319 -3.98 19.84 19.67
N VAL A 320 -5.24 20.18 19.37
CA VAL A 320 -6.23 19.20 18.89
C VAL A 320 -5.74 18.53 17.60
N PHE A 321 -5.18 19.30 16.66
CA PHE A 321 -4.59 18.76 15.44
C PHE A 321 -3.51 17.74 15.71
N VAL A 322 -2.52 18.07 16.53
CA VAL A 322 -1.45 17.13 16.88
C VAL A 322 -2.02 15.87 17.57
N PHE A 323 -3.04 16.03 18.42
CA PHE A 323 -3.71 14.91 19.06
C PHE A 323 -4.42 13.99 18.05
N LEU A 324 -5.08 14.55 17.03
CA LEU A 324 -5.71 13.76 15.96
C LEU A 324 -4.67 13.02 15.11
N GLN A 325 -3.53 13.64 14.83
CA GLN A 325 -2.44 12.96 14.13
C GLN A 325 -1.88 11.82 14.98
N LEU A 326 -1.78 12.00 16.31
CA LEU A 326 -1.37 10.93 17.23
C LEU A 326 -2.36 9.76 17.22
N LEU A 327 -3.68 10.02 17.18
CA LEU A 327 -4.68 8.97 17.03
C LEU A 327 -4.51 8.19 15.71
N GLY A 328 -4.20 8.87 14.61
CA GLY A 328 -3.87 8.23 13.33
C GLY A 328 -2.68 7.26 13.46
N VAL A 329 -1.63 7.69 14.16
CA VAL A 329 -0.46 6.85 14.47
C VAL A 329 -0.83 5.67 15.37
N ILE A 330 -1.66 5.89 16.40
CA ILE A 330 -2.14 4.82 17.30
C ILE A 330 -2.93 3.77 16.52
N PHE A 331 -3.78 4.19 15.59
CA PHE A 331 -4.53 3.27 14.74
C PHE A 331 -3.61 2.48 13.82
N GLY A 332 -2.64 3.13 13.17
CA GLY A 332 -1.58 2.45 12.42
C GLY A 332 -0.82 1.42 13.27
N TYR A 333 -0.47 1.80 14.50
CA TYR A 333 0.23 0.93 15.45
C TYR A 333 -0.62 -0.25 15.92
N ARG A 334 -1.95 -0.08 16.08
CA ARG A 334 -2.87 -1.11 16.60
C ARG A 334 -3.27 -2.16 15.55
N TRP A 335 -3.34 -1.77 14.28
CA TRP A 335 -3.80 -2.62 13.18
C TRP A 335 -2.73 -2.89 12.10
N GLY A 336 -1.52 -2.37 12.26
CA GLY A 336 -0.37 -2.75 11.44
C GLY A 336 0.08 -4.19 11.71
N PHE A 337 0.83 -4.77 10.79
CA PHE A 337 1.49 -6.07 10.96
C PHE A 337 3.00 -5.87 11.03
N ALA A 338 3.77 -6.76 11.66
CA ALA A 338 5.22 -6.66 11.68
C ALA A 338 5.86 -7.48 10.55
N GLY A 339 5.35 -8.68 10.30
CA GLY A 339 5.88 -9.59 9.29
C GLY A 339 5.61 -9.11 7.87
N GLU A 340 6.57 -9.34 6.97
CA GLU A 340 6.50 -8.91 5.56
C GLU A 340 5.26 -9.46 4.83
N ASN A 341 4.87 -10.70 5.15
CA ASN A 341 3.74 -11.38 4.54
C ASN A 341 2.61 -11.67 5.54
N SER A 342 2.62 -11.01 6.71
CA SER A 342 1.60 -11.23 7.76
C SER A 342 0.21 -10.79 7.31
N ALA A 343 0.10 -9.72 6.52
CA ALA A 343 -1.19 -9.26 5.99
C ALA A 343 -1.80 -10.27 5.01
N GLU A 344 -0.96 -10.89 4.18
CA GLU A 344 -1.37 -11.95 3.25
C GLU A 344 -1.76 -13.22 4.00
N ALA A 345 -0.91 -13.70 4.93
CA ALA A 345 -1.21 -14.85 5.77
C ALA A 345 -2.55 -14.67 6.52
N TYR A 346 -2.78 -13.48 7.09
CA TYR A 346 -4.02 -13.14 7.78
C TYR A 346 -5.24 -13.16 6.85
N ARG A 347 -5.11 -12.61 5.64
CA ARG A 347 -6.19 -12.63 4.64
C ARG A 347 -6.52 -14.06 4.22
N ASP A 348 -5.49 -14.86 3.97
CA ASP A 348 -5.64 -16.21 3.45
C ASP A 348 -6.28 -17.14 4.48
N ILE A 349 -5.97 -17.02 5.78
CA ILE A 349 -6.67 -17.78 6.84
C ILE A 349 -8.13 -17.34 7.08
N GLY A 350 -8.65 -16.41 6.27
CA GLY A 350 -10.02 -15.93 6.35
C GLY A 350 -10.21 -14.64 7.15
N GLY A 351 -9.16 -13.82 7.29
CA GLY A 351 -9.27 -12.45 7.80
C GLY A 351 -9.79 -12.34 9.23
N GLY A 352 -9.48 -13.32 10.09
CA GLY A 352 -9.92 -13.39 11.49
C GLY A 352 -11.37 -13.85 11.69
N ARG A 353 -12.03 -14.34 10.63
CA ARG A 353 -13.38 -14.94 10.70
C ARG A 353 -13.38 -16.29 11.40
N TYR A 354 -12.28 -17.03 11.30
CA TYR A 354 -12.17 -18.39 11.82
C TYR A 354 -11.12 -18.41 12.94
N SER A 355 -11.51 -18.95 14.10
CA SER A 355 -10.60 -19.15 15.25
C SER A 355 -9.77 -20.42 15.14
N SER A 356 -10.22 -21.38 14.33
CA SER A 356 -9.60 -22.70 14.16
C SER A 356 -9.88 -23.26 12.77
N TYR A 357 -9.11 -24.27 12.37
CA TYR A 357 -9.38 -25.01 11.14
C TYR A 357 -10.76 -25.70 11.15
N THR A 358 -11.26 -26.10 12.31
CA THR A 358 -12.61 -26.69 12.42
C THR A 358 -13.70 -25.69 12.03
N ALA A 359 -13.56 -24.42 12.41
CA ALA A 359 -14.48 -23.34 12.02
C ALA A 359 -14.40 -23.03 10.52
N VAL A 360 -13.19 -23.07 9.94
CA VAL A 360 -12.99 -22.98 8.48
C VAL A 360 -13.77 -24.09 7.78
N ARG A 361 -13.60 -25.34 8.25
CA ARG A 361 -14.25 -26.52 7.67
C ARG A 361 -15.77 -26.46 7.76
N GLU A 362 -16.32 -25.92 8.85
CA GLU A 362 -17.77 -25.71 8.95
C GLU A 362 -18.27 -24.65 7.96
N GLY A 363 -17.53 -23.54 7.81
CA GLY A 363 -17.81 -22.52 6.79
C GLY A 363 -17.79 -23.10 5.38
N TYR A 364 -16.78 -23.92 5.08
CA TYR A 364 -16.68 -24.67 3.82
C TYR A 364 -17.88 -25.58 3.61
N ARG A 365 -18.29 -26.36 4.62
CA ARG A 365 -19.47 -27.26 4.51
C ARG A 365 -20.73 -26.50 4.11
N ARG A 366 -21.02 -25.35 4.74
CA ARG A 366 -22.20 -24.53 4.38
C ARG A 366 -22.16 -24.05 2.93
N ILE A 367 -20.99 -23.63 2.45
CA ILE A 367 -20.79 -23.20 1.06
C ILE A 367 -20.96 -24.39 0.12
N ALA A 368 -20.33 -25.53 0.44
CA ALA A 368 -20.39 -26.74 -0.36
C ALA A 368 -21.81 -27.31 -0.46
N ASP A 369 -22.58 -27.30 0.63
CA ASP A 369 -23.96 -27.77 0.63
C ASP A 369 -24.85 -26.85 -0.22
N THR A 370 -24.62 -25.53 -0.17
CA THR A 370 -25.32 -24.57 -1.04
C THR A 370 -24.96 -24.78 -2.51
N ALA A 371 -23.66 -24.93 -2.81
CA ALA A 371 -23.16 -25.17 -4.16
C ALA A 371 -23.72 -26.49 -4.72
N GLN A 372 -23.74 -27.55 -3.91
CA GLN A 372 -24.31 -28.84 -4.28
C GLN A 372 -25.80 -28.75 -4.59
N ALA A 373 -26.57 -28.02 -3.78
CA ALA A 373 -27.99 -27.79 -4.07
C ALA A 373 -28.19 -27.05 -5.40
N ARG A 374 -27.32 -26.09 -5.74
CA ARG A 374 -27.40 -25.37 -7.03
C ARG A 374 -26.94 -26.22 -8.20
N LEU A 375 -25.91 -27.04 -8.01
CA LEU A 375 -25.44 -28.00 -9.00
C LEU A 375 -26.53 -29.03 -9.32
N ALA A 376 -27.24 -29.55 -8.32
CA ALA A 376 -28.35 -30.48 -8.53
C ALA A 376 -29.48 -29.87 -9.39
N VAL A 377 -29.82 -28.59 -9.17
CA VAL A 377 -30.80 -27.88 -10.00
C VAL A 377 -30.30 -27.71 -11.44
N LEU A 378 -29.02 -27.41 -11.63
CA LEU A 378 -28.41 -27.32 -12.96
C LEU A 378 -28.44 -28.68 -13.67
N GLN A 379 -28.00 -29.74 -12.99
CA GLN A 379 -27.99 -31.11 -13.48
C GLN A 379 -29.40 -31.56 -13.89
N GLN A 380 -30.40 -31.31 -13.05
CA GLN A 380 -31.81 -31.62 -13.36
C GLN A 380 -32.29 -30.90 -14.64
N LYS A 381 -31.92 -29.63 -14.84
CA LYS A 381 -32.28 -28.87 -16.04
C LYS A 381 -31.57 -29.39 -17.30
N ILE A 382 -30.29 -29.76 -17.20
CA ILE A 382 -29.54 -30.35 -18.31
C ILE A 382 -30.14 -31.72 -18.67
N MET A 383 -30.44 -32.56 -17.68
CA MET A 383 -31.07 -33.87 -17.88
C MET A 383 -32.43 -33.75 -18.55
N ALA A 384 -33.29 -32.84 -18.09
CA ALA A 384 -34.61 -32.61 -18.70
C ALA A 384 -34.48 -32.19 -20.17
N LYS A 385 -33.50 -31.35 -20.50
CA LYS A 385 -33.25 -30.92 -21.87
C LYS A 385 -32.64 -32.04 -22.73
N ASN A 386 -31.73 -32.84 -22.18
CA ASN A 386 -31.11 -33.95 -22.90
C ASN A 386 -32.08 -35.11 -23.14
N SER A 387 -33.05 -35.33 -22.24
CA SER A 387 -34.15 -36.28 -22.47
C SER A 387 -35.05 -35.85 -23.62
N ASP A 388 -35.25 -34.54 -23.81
CA ASP A 388 -36.04 -34.01 -24.94
C ASP A 388 -35.31 -34.13 -26.29
N VAL A 389 -33.97 -34.18 -26.27
CA VAL A 389 -33.11 -34.24 -27.47
C VAL A 389 -32.61 -35.68 -27.76
N GLY A 390 -33.00 -36.67 -26.97
CA GLY A 390 -32.73 -38.10 -27.25
C GLY A 390 -31.30 -38.58 -26.98
N THR A 391 -30.50 -37.82 -26.22
CA THR A 391 -29.12 -38.17 -25.83
C THR A 391 -29.10 -38.73 -24.40
N SER A 392 -29.69 -39.91 -24.21
CA SER A 392 -29.96 -40.53 -22.89
C SER A 392 -28.79 -41.30 -22.26
N GLY A 393 -27.55 -41.09 -22.72
CA GLY A 393 -26.40 -41.92 -22.31
C GLY A 393 -25.47 -41.34 -21.23
N GLN A 394 -25.54 -40.05 -20.91
CA GLN A 394 -24.56 -39.41 -20.02
C GLN A 394 -25.17 -39.10 -18.64
N HIS A 395 -24.68 -39.77 -17.60
CA HIS A 395 -25.16 -39.63 -16.23
C HIS A 395 -24.33 -38.57 -15.48
N LEU A 396 -24.94 -37.44 -15.10
CA LEU A 396 -24.31 -36.42 -14.26
C LEU A 396 -24.29 -36.95 -12.82
N SER A 397 -23.12 -37.41 -12.36
CA SER A 397 -22.95 -38.01 -11.02
C SER A 397 -21.94 -37.29 -10.13
N LYS A 398 -21.15 -36.38 -10.69
CA LYS A 398 -20.12 -35.66 -9.95
C LYS A 398 -20.72 -34.61 -9.02
N THR A 399 -20.15 -34.49 -7.83
CA THR A 399 -20.56 -33.51 -6.81
C THR A 399 -19.60 -32.33 -6.74
N PHE A 400 -20.03 -31.22 -6.14
CA PHE A 400 -19.15 -30.08 -5.86
C PHE A 400 -17.95 -30.48 -4.98
N ARG A 401 -18.11 -31.48 -4.10
CA ARG A 401 -17.02 -31.98 -3.27
C ARG A 401 -16.00 -32.76 -4.10
N ASP A 402 -16.45 -33.52 -5.08
CA ASP A 402 -15.57 -34.22 -6.03
C ASP A 402 -14.78 -33.22 -6.87
N TYR A 403 -15.43 -32.13 -7.33
CA TYR A 403 -14.74 -31.03 -8.02
C TYR A 403 -13.60 -30.45 -7.18
N ILE A 404 -13.87 -30.12 -5.91
CA ILE A 404 -12.85 -29.57 -5.02
C ILE A 404 -11.73 -30.58 -4.75
N GLN A 405 -12.05 -31.86 -4.61
CA GLN A 405 -11.06 -32.91 -4.42
C GLN A 405 -10.18 -33.15 -5.65
N GLU A 406 -10.77 -33.23 -6.85
CA GLU A 406 -10.02 -33.34 -8.11
C GLU A 406 -9.12 -32.11 -8.31
N THR A 407 -9.65 -30.92 -8.06
CA THR A 407 -8.88 -29.67 -8.14
C THR A 407 -7.72 -29.65 -7.13
N ARG A 408 -7.93 -30.17 -5.91
CA ARG A 408 -6.88 -30.31 -4.90
C ARG A 408 -5.77 -31.25 -5.37
N ILE A 409 -6.13 -32.40 -5.93
CA ILE A 409 -5.15 -33.39 -6.42
C ILE A 409 -4.34 -32.78 -7.54
N ALA A 410 -4.97 -32.06 -8.48
CA ALA A 410 -4.29 -31.34 -9.54
C ALA A 410 -3.32 -30.28 -9.01
N GLU A 411 -3.77 -29.40 -8.11
CA GLU A 411 -2.91 -28.35 -7.50
C GLU A 411 -1.77 -28.93 -6.64
N GLN A 412 -1.99 -30.07 -5.97
CA GLN A 412 -0.94 -30.77 -5.23
C GLN A 412 0.08 -31.40 -6.18
N ALA A 413 -0.36 -32.02 -7.27
CA ALA A 413 0.52 -32.58 -8.28
C ALA A 413 1.37 -31.50 -8.96
N GLU A 414 0.77 -30.36 -9.29
CA GLU A 414 1.46 -29.20 -9.86
C GLU A 414 2.53 -28.66 -8.90
N ARG A 415 2.18 -28.41 -7.63
CA ARG A 415 3.15 -28.00 -6.60
C ARG A 415 4.26 -29.02 -6.38
N GLN A 416 3.96 -30.32 -6.44
CA GLN A 416 4.98 -31.36 -6.33
C GLN A 416 5.92 -31.34 -7.53
N ASN A 417 5.38 -31.16 -8.74
CA ASN A 417 6.17 -31.05 -9.97
C ASN A 417 7.09 -29.81 -9.92
N GLU A 418 6.57 -28.66 -9.48
CA GLU A 418 7.38 -27.45 -9.26
C GLU A 418 8.50 -27.68 -8.23
N ARG A 419 8.19 -28.35 -7.11
CA ARG A 419 9.20 -28.69 -6.09
C ARG A 419 10.28 -29.64 -6.63
N GLN A 420 9.88 -30.64 -7.41
CA GLN A 420 10.80 -31.57 -8.06
C GLN A 420 11.67 -30.84 -9.07
N HIS A 421 11.09 -29.99 -9.91
CA HIS A 421 11.82 -29.17 -10.87
C HIS A 421 12.83 -28.26 -10.18
N ALA A 422 12.43 -27.55 -9.12
CA ALA A 422 13.32 -26.71 -8.32
C ALA A 422 14.45 -27.52 -7.65
N ALA A 423 14.16 -28.73 -7.17
CA ALA A 423 15.17 -29.62 -6.60
C ALA A 423 16.18 -30.10 -7.64
N VAL A 424 15.72 -30.46 -8.85
CA VAL A 424 16.58 -30.84 -9.97
C VAL A 424 17.48 -29.69 -10.39
N VAL A 425 16.93 -28.48 -10.56
CA VAL A 425 17.72 -27.28 -10.88
C VAL A 425 18.77 -27.02 -9.80
N ARG A 426 18.41 -27.18 -8.52
CA ARG A 426 19.34 -27.01 -7.39
C ARG A 426 20.44 -28.08 -7.37
N GLN A 427 20.11 -29.32 -7.67
CA GLN A 427 21.08 -30.41 -7.76
C GLN A 427 22.03 -30.21 -8.95
N GLN A 428 21.53 -29.75 -10.09
CA GLN A 428 22.35 -29.41 -11.26
C GLN A 428 23.29 -28.24 -10.96
N ALA A 429 22.81 -27.19 -10.28
CA ALA A 429 23.65 -26.08 -9.82
C ALA A 429 24.71 -26.51 -8.80
N ALA A 430 24.36 -27.42 -7.87
CA ALA A 430 25.31 -27.97 -6.91
C ALA A 430 26.35 -28.88 -7.59
N ALA A 431 25.94 -29.75 -8.51
CA ALA A 431 26.83 -30.63 -9.26
C ALA A 431 27.78 -29.84 -10.19
N ALA A 432 27.31 -28.75 -10.79
CA ALA A 432 28.18 -27.83 -11.54
C ALA A 432 29.23 -27.16 -10.66
N ALA A 433 28.93 -26.93 -9.37
CA ALA A 433 29.91 -26.42 -8.41
C ALA A 433 30.92 -27.48 -7.94
N THR A 434 30.54 -28.78 -7.91
CA THR A 434 31.44 -29.89 -7.54
C THR A 434 32.26 -30.46 -8.71
N ALA A 435 31.87 -30.19 -9.96
CA ALA A 435 32.53 -30.73 -11.16
C ALA A 435 33.74 -29.92 -11.64
N ALA A 436 34.14 -28.84 -10.94
CA ALA A 436 35.41 -28.18 -11.20
C ALA A 436 36.57 -29.11 -10.75
N PRO A 437 37.43 -29.62 -11.65
CA PRO A 437 38.47 -30.56 -11.29
C PRO A 437 39.56 -29.84 -10.48
N VAL A 438 39.62 -30.11 -9.18
CA VAL A 438 40.77 -29.81 -8.33
C VAL A 438 41.93 -30.70 -8.77
N THR A 439 42.84 -30.13 -9.56
CA THR A 439 44.14 -30.75 -9.86
C THR A 439 44.98 -30.75 -8.57
N PRO A 440 45.51 -31.90 -8.09
CA PRO A 440 46.33 -31.93 -6.88
C PRO A 440 47.66 -31.22 -7.11
N ALA A 441 47.90 -30.12 -6.39
CA ALA A 441 49.17 -29.43 -6.40
C ALA A 441 50.27 -30.25 -5.70
N ALA A 442 51.41 -30.43 -6.38
CA ALA A 442 52.65 -30.93 -5.79
C ALA A 442 53.21 -29.95 -4.75
N PRO A 443 53.95 -30.41 -3.72
CA PRO A 443 54.27 -29.61 -2.54
C PRO A 443 55.40 -28.61 -2.83
N VAL A 444 55.16 -27.34 -2.51
CA VAL A 444 56.20 -26.30 -2.41
C VAL A 444 56.48 -26.05 -0.92
N PRO A 445 57.74 -25.99 -0.46
CA PRO A 445 58.03 -25.64 0.93
C PRO A 445 57.73 -24.16 1.21
N ALA A 446 57.15 -23.97 2.40
CA ALA A 446 56.56 -22.78 3.05
C ALA A 446 57.60 -21.70 3.48
N PRO A 447 57.24 -20.67 4.29
CA PRO A 447 56.07 -19.75 4.34
C PRO A 447 56.56 -18.27 4.26
N ALA A 448 55.78 -17.19 4.13
CA ALA A 448 54.64 -16.77 4.92
C ALA A 448 54.01 -15.47 4.36
N GLU A 449 52.82 -15.18 4.88
CA GLU A 449 52.10 -13.89 4.95
C GLU A 449 51.06 -13.56 3.88
N ALA A 450 49.96 -13.02 4.42
CA ALA A 450 48.60 -13.17 3.95
C ALA A 450 48.18 -12.09 2.95
N THR A 451 47.50 -12.50 1.88
CA THR A 451 46.79 -11.63 0.94
C THR A 451 45.32 -11.46 1.33
N ALA A 452 44.92 -10.20 1.40
CA ALA A 452 43.53 -9.76 1.20
C ALA A 452 43.18 -9.89 -0.30
N THR A 453 41.98 -10.39 -0.62
CA THR A 453 41.51 -10.56 -2.00
C THR A 453 41.00 -9.23 -2.58
N ALA A 454 41.68 -8.73 -3.61
CA ALA A 454 41.24 -7.66 -4.50
C ALA A 454 40.68 -8.25 -5.82
N ALA A 455 39.90 -7.43 -6.54
CA ALA A 455 39.11 -7.75 -7.73
C ALA A 455 39.88 -8.43 -8.88
N ALA A 456 39.19 -9.32 -9.62
CA ALA A 456 39.74 -10.06 -10.75
C ALA A 456 39.96 -9.16 -11.99
N GLU A 457 41.14 -9.29 -12.62
CA GLU A 457 41.54 -8.56 -13.82
C GLU A 457 40.94 -9.17 -15.11
N PRO A 458 40.65 -8.36 -16.15
CA PRO A 458 40.13 -8.82 -17.43
C PRO A 458 41.18 -9.61 -18.24
N THR A 459 40.77 -10.73 -18.86
CA THR A 459 41.63 -11.60 -19.69
C THR A 459 41.49 -11.28 -21.19
N VAL A 460 42.49 -11.65 -21.99
CA VAL A 460 42.54 -11.43 -23.47
C VAL A 460 41.30 -11.96 -24.18
N ASP A 461 40.83 -13.15 -23.81
CA ASP A 461 39.66 -13.80 -24.43
C ASP A 461 38.37 -13.00 -24.22
N SER A 462 38.22 -12.41 -23.03
CA SER A 462 37.04 -11.59 -22.71
C SER A 462 36.99 -10.32 -23.54
N ILE A 463 38.15 -9.75 -23.88
CA ILE A 463 38.27 -8.53 -24.68
C ILE A 463 38.09 -8.83 -26.16
N MET A 464 38.63 -9.95 -26.66
CA MET A 464 38.40 -10.40 -28.04
C MET A 464 36.92 -10.63 -28.31
N ALA A 465 36.18 -11.25 -27.37
CA ALA A 465 34.74 -11.42 -27.48
C ALA A 465 33.98 -10.08 -27.50
N GLN A 466 34.42 -9.08 -26.72
CA GLN A 466 33.84 -7.74 -26.76
C GLN A 466 34.14 -7.01 -28.08
N LEU A 467 35.34 -7.16 -28.63
CA LEU A 467 35.71 -6.60 -29.92
C LEU A 467 34.94 -7.22 -31.09
N ASP A 468 34.65 -8.52 -31.03
CA ASP A 468 33.81 -9.20 -32.03
C ASP A 468 32.34 -8.75 -31.93
N ALA A 469 31.82 -8.56 -30.71
CA ALA A 469 30.47 -8.05 -30.48
C ALA A 469 30.25 -6.62 -31.04
N LEU A 470 31.31 -5.80 -31.08
CA LEU A 470 31.28 -4.44 -31.64
C LEU A 470 31.24 -4.37 -33.18
N GLY A 471 31.30 -5.51 -33.89
CA GLY A 471 31.04 -5.54 -35.34
C GLY A 471 32.02 -4.71 -36.18
N ASP A 472 31.53 -3.83 -37.05
CA ASP A 472 32.36 -2.98 -37.93
C ASP A 472 32.62 -1.56 -37.39
N ASP A 473 32.23 -1.29 -36.13
CA ASP A 473 32.33 0.04 -35.52
C ASP A 473 33.78 0.36 -35.06
N LYS A 474 34.59 0.84 -36.01
CA LYS A 474 36.01 1.18 -35.80
C LYS A 474 36.29 2.14 -34.63
N PRO A 475 35.57 3.28 -34.46
CA PRO A 475 35.84 4.19 -33.35
C PRO A 475 35.56 3.55 -31.98
N ALA A 476 34.52 2.71 -31.86
CA ALA A 476 34.21 2.03 -30.61
C ALA A 476 35.28 0.97 -30.23
N LYS A 477 35.84 0.26 -31.22
CA LYS A 477 36.94 -0.69 -30.97
C LYS A 477 38.23 -0.01 -30.53
N LEU A 478 38.56 1.14 -31.11
CA LEU A 478 39.74 1.91 -30.70
C LEU A 478 39.60 2.44 -29.26
N ALA A 479 38.42 2.95 -28.90
CA ALA A 479 38.15 3.40 -27.54
C ALA A 479 38.29 2.26 -26.52
N LEU A 480 37.86 1.05 -26.85
CA LEU A 480 38.03 -0.12 -25.98
C LEU A 480 39.52 -0.47 -25.80
N LEU A 481 40.29 -0.50 -26.88
CA LEU A 481 41.72 -0.81 -26.83
C LEU A 481 42.52 0.22 -26.02
N ASP A 482 42.16 1.50 -26.10
CA ASP A 482 42.81 2.58 -25.34
C ASP A 482 42.60 2.47 -23.83
N THR A 483 41.55 1.76 -23.38
CA THR A 483 41.29 1.53 -21.94
C THR A 483 42.06 0.35 -21.34
N LEU A 484 42.76 -0.43 -22.17
CA LEU A 484 43.49 -1.63 -21.73
C LEU A 484 44.90 -1.28 -21.25
N SER A 485 45.43 -2.07 -20.32
CA SER A 485 46.85 -1.98 -19.94
C SER A 485 47.75 -2.30 -21.13
N ALA A 486 48.95 -1.71 -21.18
CA ALA A 486 49.85 -1.82 -22.33
C ALA A 486 50.18 -3.27 -22.70
N ASP A 487 50.39 -4.14 -21.70
CA ASP A 487 50.69 -5.56 -21.91
C ASP A 487 49.49 -6.35 -22.46
N LEU A 488 48.29 -6.02 -22.01
CA LEU A 488 47.06 -6.68 -22.45
C LEU A 488 46.64 -6.21 -23.84
N ASN A 489 46.81 -4.92 -24.13
CA ASN A 489 46.59 -4.34 -25.45
C ASN A 489 47.54 -4.97 -26.48
N ALA A 490 48.82 -5.13 -26.15
CA ALA A 490 49.79 -5.78 -27.03
C ALA A 490 49.40 -7.24 -27.38
N GLN A 491 48.89 -8.00 -26.41
CA GLN A 491 48.41 -9.36 -26.62
C GLN A 491 47.14 -9.42 -27.49
N VAL A 492 46.19 -8.51 -27.26
CA VAL A 492 44.96 -8.40 -28.04
C VAL A 492 45.24 -7.99 -29.49
N VAL A 493 46.15 -7.03 -29.71
CA VAL A 493 46.57 -6.61 -31.07
C VAL A 493 47.29 -7.75 -31.81
N ALA A 494 48.11 -8.54 -31.12
CA ALA A 494 48.75 -9.72 -31.69
C ALA A 494 47.72 -10.79 -32.11
N ALA A 495 46.71 -11.04 -31.27
CA ALA A 495 45.62 -11.97 -31.56
C ALA A 495 44.77 -11.52 -32.75
N LEU A 496 44.42 -10.24 -32.85
CA LEU A 496 43.69 -9.68 -34.00
C LEU A 496 44.47 -9.82 -35.31
N LYS A 497 45.81 -9.64 -35.26
CA LYS A 497 46.66 -9.81 -36.43
C LYS A 497 46.67 -11.26 -36.93
N GLN A 498 46.78 -12.23 -36.01
CA GLN A 498 46.71 -13.65 -36.34
C GLN A 498 45.35 -14.04 -36.95
N GLN A 499 44.25 -13.56 -36.38
CA GLN A 499 42.90 -13.81 -36.90
C GLN A 499 42.71 -13.26 -38.33
N LYS A 500 43.27 -12.08 -38.61
CA LYS A 500 43.24 -11.48 -39.94
C LYS A 500 44.07 -12.28 -40.96
N GLU A 501 45.26 -12.75 -40.57
CA GLU A 501 46.11 -13.59 -41.43
C GLU A 501 45.46 -14.94 -41.73
N GLU A 502 44.82 -15.58 -40.75
CA GLU A 502 44.06 -16.82 -40.97
C GLU A 502 42.87 -16.62 -41.90
N LYS A 503 42.11 -15.53 -41.74
CA LYS A 503 40.98 -15.22 -42.62
C LYS A 503 41.44 -14.97 -44.06
N ALA A 504 42.58 -14.28 -44.23
CA ALA A 504 43.19 -14.07 -45.55
C ALA A 504 43.73 -15.38 -46.16
N ARG A 505 44.26 -16.30 -45.34
CA ARG A 505 44.67 -17.64 -45.81
C ARG A 505 43.45 -18.46 -46.26
N ARG A 506 42.36 -18.46 -45.49
CA ARG A 506 41.11 -19.14 -45.86
C ARG A 506 40.50 -18.57 -47.13
N ALA A 507 40.51 -17.24 -47.30
CA ALA A 507 40.02 -16.60 -48.52
C ALA A 507 40.84 -17.01 -49.76
N ARG A 508 42.18 -17.02 -49.67
CA ARG A 508 43.05 -17.48 -50.77
C ARG A 508 42.85 -18.96 -51.11
N ASN A 509 42.65 -19.81 -50.10
CA ASN A 509 42.37 -21.22 -50.35
C ASN A 509 41.00 -21.42 -51.02
N ALA A 510 39.99 -20.65 -50.63
CA ALA A 510 38.67 -20.69 -51.27
C ALA A 510 38.72 -20.20 -52.73
N GLU A 511 39.51 -19.16 -53.03
CA GLU A 511 39.70 -18.67 -54.41
C GLU A 511 40.49 -19.67 -55.28
N LEU A 512 41.44 -20.41 -54.70
CA LEU A 512 42.13 -21.51 -55.38
C LEU A 512 41.21 -22.71 -55.66
N GLU A 513 40.26 -22.99 -54.77
CA GLU A 513 39.24 -24.03 -54.97
C GLU A 513 38.23 -23.65 -56.06
N ASP A 514 37.92 -22.36 -56.24
CA ASP A 514 36.99 -21.88 -57.28
C ASP A 514 37.62 -21.81 -58.69
N LEU A 515 38.96 -21.86 -58.78
CA LEU A 515 39.73 -21.87 -60.03
C LEU A 515 40.14 -23.28 -60.52
N LEU A 516 39.90 -24.32 -59.72
CA LEU A 516 40.11 -25.74 -60.05
C LEU A 516 38.79 -26.40 -60.44
#